data_AF-A0A8J8GLT2-F1
#
_entry.id   AF-A0A8J8GLT2-F1
#
_cell.length_a   1.000
_cell.length_b   1.000
_cell.length_c   1.000
_cell.angle_alpha   90.00
_cell.angle_beta   90.00
_cell.angle_gamma   90.00
#
_symmetry.space_group_name_H-M   'P 1'
#
loop_
_entity.id
_entity.type
_entity.pdbx_description
1 polymer ?
#
loop_
_entity_poly.entity_id
_entity_poly.type
_entity_poly.pdbx_seq_one_letter_code
_entity_poly.pdbx_strand_id
1 'polypeptide(L)'
;MSTDDRNRNRFALRSAVSAVLDHPLAGLERRRTTVAVAYLCALIGLFVVSYAGANVTVDDVLLDTLSLGFDHVSTVLIVAVSVTITIVPFAYAIWNGGPGLAFALPLVPVALGDLAAGQYVLGVDTAVALTAGAAASALALYATDVRTADSLRPWRTAGGPAVPRLLAVTVLTVVAAFGIARFVAVVPPRSLERYAPFAALWLVPLGIVASYWAGEVRTTVATRTEHTDGDRADT
;
A
#
# COMPACT_ATOMS: atom_id res chain seq x y z
N MET A 1 27.56 29.97 15.83
CA MET A 1 26.74 29.01 16.59
C MET A 1 25.48 28.63 15.78
N SER A 2 25.66 28.06 14.57
CA SER A 2 24.58 27.77 13.59
C SER A 2 24.81 26.48 12.78
N THR A 3 26.02 25.92 12.85
CA THR A 3 26.44 24.71 12.13
C THR A 3 26.12 23.40 12.85
N ASP A 4 26.03 23.42 14.19
CA ASP A 4 25.74 22.21 14.99
C ASP A 4 24.29 21.73 14.82
N ASP A 5 23.31 22.64 14.79
CA ASP A 5 21.90 22.25 14.64
C ASP A 5 21.59 21.68 13.25
N ARG A 6 22.23 22.20 12.19
CA ARG A 6 22.09 21.65 10.83
C ARG A 6 22.67 20.24 10.70
N ASN A 7 23.81 19.98 11.33
CA ASN A 7 24.41 18.66 11.32
C ASN A 7 23.58 17.68 12.16
N ARG A 8 23.15 18.07 13.36
CA ARG A 8 22.31 17.25 14.23
C ARG A 8 20.99 16.86 13.56
N ASN A 9 20.34 17.81 12.87
CA ASN A 9 19.12 17.55 12.09
C ASN A 9 19.38 16.62 10.90
N ARG A 10 20.50 16.77 10.17
CA ARG A 10 20.85 15.85 9.07
C ARG A 10 21.12 14.43 9.56
N PHE A 11 21.79 14.26 10.71
CA PHE A 11 22.04 12.96 11.29
C PHE A 11 20.74 12.29 11.77
N ALA A 12 19.87 13.04 12.45
CA ALA A 12 18.56 12.55 12.89
C ALA A 12 17.65 12.17 11.71
N LEU A 13 17.67 12.95 10.63
CA LEU A 13 16.91 12.66 9.42
C LEU A 13 17.44 11.42 8.70
N ARG A 14 18.77 11.26 8.60
CA ARG A 14 19.39 10.06 8.03
C ARG A 14 19.09 8.80 8.84
N SER A 15 19.11 8.87 10.16
CA SER A 15 18.78 7.72 11.02
C SER A 15 17.30 7.35 10.90
N ALA A 16 16.39 8.33 10.87
CA ALA A 16 14.96 8.08 10.68
C ALA A 16 14.67 7.46 9.30
N VAL A 17 15.28 7.98 8.23
CA VAL A 17 15.14 7.42 6.88
C VAL A 17 15.68 6.00 6.81
N SER A 18 16.82 5.70 7.43
CA SER A 18 17.31 4.32 7.50
C SER A 18 16.34 3.41 8.24
N ALA A 19 15.85 3.83 9.40
CA ALA A 19 14.91 3.04 10.21
C ALA A 19 13.61 2.73 9.46
N VAL A 20 13.09 3.67 8.65
CA VAL A 20 11.91 3.45 7.81
C VAL A 20 12.20 2.49 6.65
N LEU A 21 13.35 2.65 5.98
CA LEU A 21 13.73 1.80 4.85
C LEU A 21 14.03 0.35 5.26
N ASP A 22 14.52 0.16 6.49
CA ASP A 22 14.82 -1.14 7.08
C ASP A 22 13.60 -1.75 7.82
N HIS A 23 12.45 -1.05 7.82
CA HIS A 23 11.25 -1.49 8.53
C HIS A 23 10.59 -2.69 7.83
N PRO A 24 10.16 -3.73 8.56
CA PRO A 24 9.57 -4.94 7.97
C PRO A 24 8.25 -4.70 7.21
N LEU A 25 7.58 -3.57 7.44
CA LEU A 25 6.40 -3.16 6.67
C LEU A 25 6.77 -2.45 5.36
N ALA A 26 7.97 -1.89 5.26
CA ALA A 26 8.45 -1.20 4.07
C ALA A 26 8.95 -2.21 3.03
N GLY A 27 9.66 -3.26 3.44
CA GLY A 27 10.11 -4.34 2.57
C GLY A 27 11.25 -5.16 3.19
N LEU A 28 11.61 -6.27 2.56
CA LEU A 28 12.69 -7.14 3.03
C LEU A 28 14.08 -6.61 2.63
N GLU A 29 14.23 -6.15 1.38
CA GLU A 29 15.49 -5.64 0.86
C GLU A 29 15.46 -4.12 0.78
N ARG A 30 16.36 -3.46 1.53
CA ARG A 30 16.53 -2.00 1.53
C ARG A 30 16.70 -1.40 0.14
N ARG A 31 17.46 -2.07 -0.74
CA ARG A 31 17.71 -1.58 -2.11
C ARG A 31 16.42 -1.51 -2.92
N ARG A 32 15.56 -2.54 -2.83
CA ARG A 32 14.27 -2.58 -3.53
C ARG A 32 13.29 -1.56 -2.96
N THR A 33 13.26 -1.40 -1.63
CA THR A 33 12.47 -0.34 -0.96
C THR A 33 12.91 1.04 -1.43
N THR A 34 14.22 1.28 -1.54
CA THR A 34 14.77 2.55 -2.02
C THR A 34 14.36 2.84 -3.46
N VAL A 35 14.34 1.82 -4.34
CA VAL A 35 13.87 1.98 -5.73
C VAL A 35 12.38 2.36 -5.77
N ALA A 36 11.54 1.70 -4.96
CA ALA A 36 10.12 2.03 -4.87
C ALA A 36 9.88 3.46 -4.35
N VAL A 37 10.63 3.89 -3.34
CA VAL A 37 10.57 5.25 -2.82
C VAL A 37 11.06 6.27 -3.87
N ALA A 38 12.16 5.98 -4.56
CA ALA A 38 12.67 6.83 -5.62
C ALA A 38 11.67 6.97 -6.78
N TYR A 39 11.00 5.89 -7.15
CA TYR A 39 9.90 5.88 -8.11
C TYR A 39 8.74 6.78 -7.66
N LEU A 40 8.30 6.68 -6.40
CA LEU A 40 7.27 7.55 -5.84
C LEU A 40 7.70 9.03 -5.86
N CYS A 41 8.94 9.33 -5.48
CA CYS A 41 9.46 10.71 -5.55
C CYS A 41 9.47 11.25 -6.98
N ALA A 42 9.83 10.43 -7.97
CA ALA A 42 9.79 10.81 -9.37
C ALA A 42 8.35 11.06 -9.85
N LEU A 43 7.40 10.21 -9.43
CA LEU A 43 5.97 10.38 -9.73
C LEU A 43 5.42 11.68 -9.13
N ILE A 44 5.76 11.98 -7.88
CA ILE A 44 5.39 13.23 -7.20
C ILE A 44 6.01 14.42 -7.94
N GLY A 45 7.28 14.35 -8.32
CA GLY A 45 7.94 15.40 -9.09
C GLY A 45 7.27 15.66 -10.44
N LEU A 46 6.93 14.60 -11.17
CA LEU A 46 6.20 14.70 -12.43
C LEU A 46 4.81 15.33 -12.24
N PHE A 47 4.10 14.93 -11.19
CA PHE A 47 2.81 15.52 -10.82
C PHE A 47 2.93 17.02 -10.53
N VAL A 48 3.92 17.43 -9.73
CA VAL A 48 4.14 18.85 -9.39
C VAL A 48 4.48 19.67 -10.65
N VAL A 49 5.31 19.14 -11.55
CA VAL A 49 5.63 19.80 -12.82
C VAL A 49 4.39 19.95 -13.70
N SER A 50 3.58 18.89 -13.81
CA SER A 50 2.34 18.92 -14.58
C SER A 50 1.31 19.90 -13.99
N TYR A 51 1.13 19.88 -12.67
CA TYR A 51 0.22 20.79 -11.96
C TYR A 51 0.69 22.25 -12.05
N ALA A 52 1.98 22.51 -11.88
CA ALA A 52 2.53 23.85 -12.05
C ALA A 52 2.32 24.34 -13.50
N GLY A 53 2.62 23.50 -14.49
CA GLY A 53 2.37 23.83 -15.90
C GLY A 53 0.91 24.14 -16.20
N ALA A 54 -0.03 23.45 -15.55
CA ALA A 54 -1.47 23.66 -15.70
C ALA A 54 -1.99 24.98 -15.09
N ASN A 55 -1.26 25.54 -14.12
CA ASN A 55 -1.70 26.71 -13.34
C ASN A 55 -0.83 27.96 -13.57
N VAL A 56 0.19 27.89 -14.44
CA VAL A 56 1.00 29.06 -14.79
C VAL A 56 0.28 29.90 -15.85
N THR A 57 -0.06 31.12 -15.48
CA THR A 57 -0.58 32.16 -16.37
C THR A 57 0.56 33.05 -16.86
N VAL A 58 0.59 33.38 -18.15
CA VAL A 58 1.45 34.42 -18.72
C VAL A 58 0.53 35.49 -19.29
N ASP A 59 0.68 36.74 -18.83
CA ASP A 59 -0.18 37.88 -19.21
C ASP A 59 -1.70 37.64 -18.99
N ASP A 60 -2.09 37.10 -17.82
CA ASP A 60 -3.48 36.75 -17.45
C ASP A 60 -4.21 35.78 -18.40
N VAL A 61 -3.49 35.23 -19.37
CA VAL A 61 -3.95 34.13 -20.22
C VAL A 61 -3.39 32.84 -19.62
N LEU A 62 -4.27 31.92 -19.25
CA LEU A 62 -3.90 30.52 -19.01
C LEU A 62 -3.19 30.06 -20.28
N LEU A 63 -1.92 29.65 -20.16
CA LEU A 63 -1.16 29.07 -21.27
C LEU A 63 -2.03 27.96 -21.86
N ASP A 64 -2.60 28.25 -23.01
CA ASP A 64 -3.63 27.43 -23.62
C ASP A 64 -3.09 26.00 -23.69
N THR A 65 -3.89 25.04 -23.24
CA THR A 65 -3.59 23.61 -23.08
C THR A 65 -3.29 22.90 -24.42
N LEU A 66 -2.86 23.63 -25.45
CA LEU A 66 -2.70 23.26 -26.85
C LEU A 66 -1.24 23.01 -27.28
N SER A 67 -0.27 23.03 -26.35
CA SER A 67 1.07 22.56 -26.70
C SER A 67 1.11 21.03 -26.70
N LEU A 68 1.48 20.40 -27.82
CA LEU A 68 1.69 18.95 -27.96
C LEU A 68 2.55 18.36 -26.81
N GLY A 69 3.47 19.15 -26.26
CA GLY A 69 4.30 18.76 -25.11
C GLY A 69 3.50 18.57 -23.81
N PHE A 70 2.53 19.43 -23.54
CA PHE A 70 1.68 19.33 -22.34
C PHE A 70 0.71 18.14 -22.43
N ASP A 71 0.19 17.87 -23.63
CA ASP A 71 -0.63 16.67 -23.90
C ASP A 71 0.16 15.38 -23.71
N HIS A 72 1.43 15.33 -24.15
CA HIS A 72 2.30 14.18 -23.92
C HIS A 72 2.62 13.99 -22.44
N VAL A 73 2.95 15.05 -21.69
CA VAL A 73 3.22 14.96 -20.24
C VAL A 73 2.00 14.48 -19.48
N SER A 74 0.81 15.00 -19.80
CA SER A 74 -0.44 14.61 -19.18
C SER A 74 -0.80 13.15 -19.49
N THR A 75 -0.62 12.72 -20.75
CA THR A 75 -0.83 11.32 -21.14
C THR A 75 0.11 10.37 -20.40
N VAL A 76 1.40 10.70 -20.33
CA VAL A 76 2.39 9.92 -19.59
C VAL A 76 2.05 9.86 -18.11
N LEU A 77 1.61 10.97 -17.52
CA LEU A 77 1.19 11.01 -16.12
C LEU A 77 -0.04 10.13 -15.86
N ILE A 78 -1.07 10.20 -16.72
CA ILE A 78 -2.27 9.35 -16.60
C ILE A 78 -1.90 7.86 -16.69
N VAL A 79 -1.06 7.49 -17.64
CA VAL A 79 -0.56 6.10 -17.79
C VAL A 79 0.24 5.70 -16.55
N ALA A 80 1.17 6.55 -16.09
CA ALA A 80 1.99 6.28 -14.91
C ALA A 80 1.14 6.11 -13.64
N VAL A 81 0.15 6.98 -13.42
CA VAL A 81 -0.79 6.89 -12.31
C VAL A 81 -1.62 5.61 -12.40
N SER A 82 -2.16 5.30 -13.57
CA SER A 82 -2.96 4.08 -13.80
C SER A 82 -2.14 2.82 -13.49
N VAL A 83 -0.89 2.76 -13.97
CA VAL A 83 0.05 1.67 -13.69
C VAL A 83 0.44 1.63 -12.20
N THR A 84 0.61 2.78 -11.55
CA THR A 84 0.91 2.90 -10.12
C THR A 84 -0.24 2.38 -9.25
N ILE A 85 -1.48 2.57 -9.67
CA ILE A 85 -2.64 2.10 -8.92
C ILE A 85 -2.86 0.60 -9.14
N THR A 86 -2.68 0.12 -10.37
CA THR A 86 -3.15 -1.21 -10.78
C THR A 86 -2.09 -2.30 -10.84
N ILE A 87 -0.81 -1.97 -11.06
CA ILE A 87 0.26 -2.95 -11.32
C ILE A 87 1.38 -2.84 -10.29
N VAL A 88 1.93 -1.65 -10.10
CA VAL A 88 3.09 -1.40 -9.22
C VAL A 88 2.91 -1.94 -7.79
N PRO A 89 1.74 -1.83 -7.13
CA PRO A 89 1.57 -2.29 -5.76
C PRO A 89 1.73 -3.81 -5.67
N PHE A 90 1.17 -4.54 -6.63
CA PHE A 90 1.26 -6.00 -6.72
C PHE A 90 2.65 -6.46 -7.13
N ALA A 91 3.27 -5.77 -8.10
CA ALA A 91 4.64 -6.04 -8.51
C ALA A 91 5.60 -5.83 -7.33
N TYR A 92 5.42 -4.77 -6.55
CA TYR A 92 6.21 -4.52 -5.34
C TYR A 92 5.93 -5.54 -4.24
N ALA A 93 4.65 -5.86 -3.99
CA ALA A 93 4.23 -6.86 -3.02
C ALA A 93 4.89 -8.20 -3.26
N ILE A 94 4.86 -8.66 -4.52
CA ILE A 94 5.61 -9.84 -4.94
C ILE A 94 7.08 -9.53 -4.75
N TRP A 95 7.67 -8.57 -5.45
CA TRP A 95 9.12 -8.41 -5.52
C TRP A 95 9.84 -8.20 -4.18
N ASN A 96 9.30 -7.42 -3.23
CA ASN A 96 9.99 -7.05 -1.99
C ASN A 96 9.21 -7.33 -0.70
N GLY A 97 7.92 -7.69 -0.78
CA GLY A 97 7.19 -8.20 0.39
C GLY A 97 6.84 -7.18 1.48
N GLY A 98 6.88 -5.88 1.18
CA GLY A 98 6.56 -4.83 2.16
C GLY A 98 5.07 -4.48 2.20
N PRO A 99 4.26 -5.02 3.14
CA PRO A 99 2.80 -4.85 3.13
C PRO A 99 2.35 -3.39 3.33
N GLY A 100 3.09 -2.61 4.13
CA GLY A 100 2.78 -1.20 4.37
C GLY A 100 3.05 -0.34 3.15
N LEU A 101 4.21 -0.53 2.49
CA LEU A 101 4.52 0.24 1.28
C LEU A 101 3.65 -0.21 0.09
N ALA A 102 3.36 -1.51 -0.04
CA ALA A 102 2.41 -2.03 -1.03
C ALA A 102 1.01 -1.41 -0.87
N PHE A 103 0.56 -1.21 0.37
CA PHE A 103 -0.70 -0.52 0.65
C PHE A 103 -0.67 0.97 0.28
N ALA A 104 0.44 1.65 0.55
CA ALA A 104 0.57 3.09 0.33
C ALA A 104 0.77 3.48 -1.14
N LEU A 105 1.44 2.65 -1.94
CA LEU A 105 1.75 2.91 -3.35
C LEU A 105 0.55 3.41 -4.19
N PRO A 106 -0.62 2.74 -4.20
CA PRO A 106 -1.76 3.20 -4.99
C PRO A 106 -2.43 4.45 -4.41
N LEU A 107 -2.24 4.75 -3.12
CA LEU A 107 -2.86 5.89 -2.45
C LEU A 107 -2.16 7.21 -2.74
N VAL A 108 -0.84 7.19 -2.98
CA VAL A 108 -0.04 8.39 -3.27
C VAL A 108 -0.59 9.20 -4.46
N PRO A 109 -0.78 8.62 -5.66
CA PRO A 109 -1.27 9.40 -6.79
C PRO A 109 -2.70 9.92 -6.59
N VAL A 110 -3.56 9.16 -5.89
CA VAL A 110 -4.93 9.60 -5.58
C VAL A 110 -4.92 10.76 -4.61
N ALA A 111 -4.14 10.68 -3.54
CA ALA A 111 -4.02 11.76 -2.55
C ALA A 111 -3.49 13.05 -3.20
N LEU A 112 -2.54 12.95 -4.14
CA LEU A 112 -2.07 14.10 -4.91
C LEU A 112 -3.18 14.72 -5.77
N GLY A 113 -3.95 13.89 -6.47
CA GLY A 113 -5.10 14.34 -7.28
C GLY A 113 -6.18 15.01 -6.43
N ASP A 114 -6.58 14.39 -5.33
CA ASP A 114 -7.57 14.89 -4.37
C ASP A 114 -7.14 16.27 -3.79
N LEU A 115 -5.86 16.39 -3.39
CA LEU A 115 -5.29 17.65 -2.92
C LEU A 115 -5.28 18.74 -3.99
N ALA A 116 -4.90 18.41 -5.23
CA ALA A 116 -4.88 19.36 -6.33
C ALA A 116 -6.29 19.83 -6.76
N ALA A 117 -7.28 18.95 -6.67
CA ALA A 117 -8.68 19.25 -6.95
C ALA A 117 -9.39 19.97 -5.78
N GLY A 118 -8.75 20.08 -4.61
CA GLY A 118 -9.38 20.59 -3.39
C GLY A 118 -10.54 19.71 -2.90
N GLN A 119 -10.59 18.45 -3.33
CA GLN A 119 -11.66 17.51 -2.99
C GLN A 119 -11.17 16.56 -1.90
N TYR A 120 -11.83 16.60 -0.74
CA TYR A 120 -11.54 15.70 0.40
C TYR A 120 -12.60 14.61 0.56
N VAL A 121 -13.30 14.27 -0.53
CA VAL A 121 -14.40 13.31 -0.54
C VAL A 121 -13.88 11.99 -1.09
N LEU A 122 -14.29 10.87 -0.48
CA LEU A 122 -13.98 9.54 -1.00
C LEU A 122 -14.58 9.36 -2.39
N GLY A 123 -13.72 9.38 -3.41
CA GLY A 123 -14.07 9.16 -4.81
C GLY A 123 -13.95 7.69 -5.22
N VAL A 124 -14.29 7.43 -6.49
CA VAL A 124 -14.08 6.11 -7.11
C VAL A 124 -12.58 5.76 -7.08
N ASP A 125 -11.71 6.73 -7.35
CA ASP A 125 -10.26 6.52 -7.39
C ASP A 125 -9.70 6.15 -6.00
N THR A 126 -10.18 6.81 -4.95
CA THR A 126 -9.84 6.46 -3.56
C THR A 126 -10.32 5.06 -3.21
N ALA A 127 -11.53 4.69 -3.63
CA ALA A 127 -12.07 3.34 -3.42
C ALA A 127 -11.24 2.27 -4.14
N VAL A 128 -10.85 2.52 -5.39
CA VAL A 128 -9.98 1.63 -6.17
C VAL A 128 -8.61 1.50 -5.49
N ALA A 129 -7.99 2.62 -5.09
CA ALA A 129 -6.68 2.62 -4.45
C ALA A 129 -6.67 1.91 -3.09
N LEU A 130 -7.70 2.10 -2.26
CA LEU A 130 -7.85 1.38 -0.99
C LEU A 130 -8.00 -0.13 -1.22
N THR A 131 -8.78 -0.53 -2.22
CA THR A 131 -9.02 -1.94 -2.53
C THR A 131 -7.74 -2.59 -3.09
N ALA A 132 -7.07 -1.93 -4.04
CA ALA A 132 -5.81 -2.39 -4.61
C ALA A 132 -4.71 -2.44 -3.54
N GLY A 133 -4.62 -1.43 -2.67
CA GLY A 133 -3.67 -1.37 -1.58
C GLY A 133 -3.87 -2.49 -0.56
N ALA A 134 -5.12 -2.76 -0.15
CA ALA A 134 -5.45 -3.88 0.74
C ALA A 134 -5.05 -5.23 0.11
N ALA A 135 -5.41 -5.44 -1.16
CA ALA A 135 -5.06 -6.66 -1.87
C ALA A 135 -3.54 -6.84 -2.04
N ALA A 136 -2.82 -5.78 -2.40
CA ALA A 136 -1.37 -5.79 -2.54
C ALA A 136 -0.67 -6.02 -1.19
N SER A 137 -1.17 -5.42 -0.10
CA SER A 137 -0.65 -5.63 1.26
C SER A 137 -0.78 -7.10 1.70
N ALA A 138 -1.94 -7.70 1.49
CA ALA A 138 -2.15 -9.11 1.78
C ALA A 138 -1.29 -10.02 0.88
N LEU A 139 -1.18 -9.70 -0.40
CA LEU A 139 -0.29 -10.42 -1.31
C LEU A 139 1.18 -10.33 -0.88
N ALA A 140 1.62 -9.18 -0.34
CA ALA A 140 2.99 -9.00 0.13
C ALA A 140 3.32 -9.92 1.31
N LEU A 141 2.36 -10.07 2.24
CA LEU A 141 2.45 -11.04 3.34
C LEU A 141 2.59 -12.46 2.78
N TYR A 142 1.65 -12.87 1.91
CA TYR A 142 1.65 -14.21 1.32
C TYR A 142 2.92 -14.52 0.53
N ALA A 143 3.34 -13.62 -0.36
CA ALA A 143 4.53 -13.82 -1.20
C ALA A 143 5.82 -13.90 -0.37
N THR A 144 5.89 -13.15 0.74
CA THR A 144 7.03 -13.21 1.67
C THR A 144 7.09 -14.57 2.36
N ASP A 145 5.97 -15.04 2.87
CA ASP A 145 5.95 -16.30 3.61
C ASP A 145 6.12 -17.51 2.68
N VAL A 146 5.57 -17.48 1.46
CA VAL A 146 5.82 -18.54 0.46
C VAL A 146 7.31 -18.70 0.19
N ARG A 147 8.07 -17.60 0.10
CA ARG A 147 9.53 -17.65 -0.09
C ARG A 147 10.28 -18.13 1.13
N THR A 148 9.80 -17.75 2.30
CA THR A 148 10.49 -18.06 3.56
C THR A 148 10.25 -19.50 3.98
N ALA A 149 9.02 -20.00 3.78
CA ALA A 149 8.61 -21.36 4.11
C ALA A 149 8.80 -22.37 2.96
N ASP A 150 9.21 -21.91 1.77
CA ASP A 150 9.33 -22.70 0.53
C ASP A 150 8.09 -23.59 0.25
N SER A 151 6.91 -23.01 0.49
CA SER A 151 5.63 -23.74 0.45
C SER A 151 4.51 -22.85 -0.04
N LEU A 152 3.64 -23.41 -0.88
CA LEU A 152 2.41 -22.73 -1.35
C LEU A 152 1.32 -22.63 -0.28
N ARG A 153 1.48 -23.37 0.83
CA ARG A 153 0.59 -23.32 2.00
C ARG A 153 1.36 -22.89 3.24
N PRO A 154 1.94 -21.67 3.25
CA PRO A 154 2.80 -21.20 4.33
C PRO A 154 2.08 -21.11 5.68
N TRP A 155 0.76 -20.92 5.67
CA TRP A 155 -0.06 -20.90 6.90
C TRP A 155 -0.19 -22.28 7.59
N ARG A 156 0.30 -23.36 6.99
CA ARG A 156 0.31 -24.72 7.58
C ARG A 156 1.67 -25.15 8.10
N THR A 157 2.74 -24.43 7.78
CA THR A 157 4.09 -24.79 8.22
C THR A 157 4.37 -24.24 9.62
N ALA A 158 5.15 -24.96 10.41
CA ALA A 158 5.59 -24.49 11.73
C ALA A 158 6.45 -23.23 11.54
N GLY A 159 5.92 -22.07 11.93
CA GLY A 159 6.55 -20.76 11.70
C GLY A 159 5.73 -19.82 10.82
N GLY A 160 4.40 -19.76 11.04
CA GLY A 160 3.49 -18.81 10.39
C GLY A 160 3.96 -17.35 10.45
N PRO A 161 3.23 -16.41 9.83
CA PRO A 161 3.65 -15.03 9.72
C PRO A 161 3.89 -14.47 11.11
N ALA A 162 4.91 -13.62 11.25
CA ALA A 162 5.10 -12.89 12.50
C ALA A 162 3.78 -12.17 12.86
N VAL A 163 3.20 -12.50 14.02
CA VAL A 163 1.90 -11.96 14.50
C VAL A 163 1.76 -10.44 14.28
N PRO A 164 2.80 -9.62 14.50
CA PRO A 164 2.73 -8.18 14.21
C PRO A 164 2.45 -7.83 12.74
N ARG A 165 3.00 -8.59 11.78
CA ARG A 165 2.75 -8.38 10.35
C ARG A 165 1.33 -8.78 9.95
N LEU A 166 0.83 -9.92 10.47
CA LEU A 166 -0.55 -10.35 10.25
C LEU A 166 -1.54 -9.32 10.80
N LEU A 167 -1.29 -8.80 12.01
CA LEU A 167 -2.09 -7.73 12.61
C LEU A 167 -2.06 -6.45 11.76
N ALA A 168 -0.89 -6.01 11.31
CA ALA A 168 -0.78 -4.81 10.48
C ALA A 168 -1.60 -4.94 9.18
N VAL A 169 -1.48 -6.06 8.47
CA VAL A 169 -2.26 -6.32 7.24
C VAL A 169 -3.75 -6.37 7.54
N THR A 170 -4.14 -6.98 8.67
CA THR A 170 -5.55 -7.03 9.11
C THR A 170 -6.08 -5.62 9.36
N VAL A 171 -5.35 -4.77 10.08
CA VAL A 171 -5.73 -3.38 10.35
C VAL A 171 -5.88 -2.59 9.05
N LEU A 172 -4.91 -2.69 8.13
CA LEU A 172 -4.98 -2.01 6.83
C LEU A 172 -6.19 -2.48 6.01
N THR A 173 -6.49 -3.77 6.03
CA THR A 173 -7.66 -4.36 5.36
C THR A 173 -8.97 -3.85 5.96
N VAL A 174 -9.06 -3.77 7.30
CA VAL A 174 -10.25 -3.24 8.00
C VAL A 174 -10.44 -1.75 7.71
N VAL A 175 -9.37 -0.94 7.74
CA VAL A 175 -9.42 0.48 7.39
C VAL A 175 -9.93 0.68 5.96
N ALA A 176 -9.40 -0.10 5.01
CA ALA A 176 -9.89 -0.08 3.63
C ALA A 176 -11.36 -0.48 3.54
N ALA A 177 -11.77 -1.56 4.24
CA ALA A 177 -13.15 -2.04 4.21
C ALA A 177 -14.12 -1.00 4.76
N PHE A 178 -13.76 -0.33 5.85
CA PHE A 178 -14.56 0.77 6.40
C PHE A 178 -14.64 1.95 5.43
N GLY A 179 -13.53 2.32 4.79
CA GLY A 179 -13.51 3.33 3.73
C GLY A 179 -14.47 3.00 2.58
N ILE A 180 -14.43 1.76 2.08
CA ILE A 180 -15.35 1.29 1.02
C ILE A 180 -16.80 1.26 1.50
N ALA A 181 -17.08 0.81 2.72
CA ALA A 181 -18.45 0.82 3.25
C ALA A 181 -19.02 2.25 3.30
N ARG A 182 -18.21 3.23 3.69
CA ARG A 182 -18.58 4.65 3.68
C ARG A 182 -18.81 5.18 2.26
N PHE A 183 -17.97 4.79 1.30
CA PHE A 183 -18.14 5.11 -0.12
C PHE A 183 -19.46 4.56 -0.66
N VAL A 184 -19.70 3.25 -0.49
CA VAL A 184 -20.91 2.57 -0.99
C VAL A 184 -22.19 3.16 -0.39
N ALA A 185 -22.15 3.61 0.87
CA ALA A 185 -23.33 4.15 1.55
C ALA A 185 -23.81 5.52 1.02
N VAL A 186 -22.95 6.28 0.31
CA VAL A 186 -23.23 7.69 -0.03
C VAL A 186 -23.24 7.94 -1.55
N VAL A 187 -22.64 7.05 -2.32
CA VAL A 187 -22.30 7.32 -3.72
C VAL A 187 -23.40 6.89 -4.70
N PRO A 188 -23.62 7.64 -5.80
CA PRO A 188 -24.62 7.29 -6.81
C PRO A 188 -24.36 5.92 -7.48
N PRO A 189 -25.40 5.20 -7.95
CA PRO A 189 -25.28 3.87 -8.55
C PRO A 189 -24.29 3.79 -9.73
N ARG A 190 -24.22 4.83 -10.57
CA ARG A 190 -23.30 4.90 -11.71
C ARG A 190 -21.82 4.79 -11.32
N SER A 191 -21.46 5.28 -10.13
CA SER A 191 -20.10 5.18 -9.62
C SER A 191 -19.79 3.80 -9.05
N LEU A 192 -20.81 3.06 -8.57
CA LEU A 192 -20.66 1.66 -8.15
C LEU A 192 -20.39 0.75 -9.35
N GLU A 193 -21.04 1.00 -10.49
CA GLU A 193 -20.77 0.25 -11.74
C GLU A 193 -19.31 0.38 -12.18
N ARG A 194 -18.71 1.58 -12.03
CA ARG A 194 -17.30 1.83 -12.33
C ARG A 194 -16.36 1.14 -11.35
N TYR A 195 -16.77 0.99 -10.09
CA TYR A 195 -15.99 0.30 -9.05
C TYR A 195 -16.10 -1.23 -9.13
N ALA A 196 -17.20 -1.77 -9.66
CA ALA A 196 -17.51 -3.20 -9.63
C ALA A 196 -16.37 -4.14 -10.10
N PRO A 197 -15.60 -3.84 -11.17
CA PRO A 197 -14.47 -4.69 -11.57
C PRO A 197 -13.39 -4.84 -10.48
N PHE A 198 -13.17 -3.78 -9.69
CA PHE A 198 -12.17 -3.76 -8.63
C PHE A 198 -12.65 -4.44 -7.35
N ALA A 199 -13.97 -4.56 -7.15
CA ALA A 199 -14.52 -5.26 -5.99
C ALA A 199 -14.06 -6.72 -5.91
N ALA A 200 -13.78 -7.37 -7.04
CA ALA A 200 -13.24 -8.73 -7.08
C ALA A 200 -11.88 -8.87 -6.37
N LEU A 201 -11.10 -7.79 -6.28
CA LEU A 201 -9.82 -7.79 -5.56
C LEU A 201 -10.00 -8.05 -4.06
N TRP A 202 -11.18 -7.83 -3.47
CA TRP A 202 -11.47 -8.16 -2.07
C TRP A 202 -11.32 -9.65 -1.74
N LEU A 203 -11.41 -10.53 -2.74
CA LEU A 203 -11.18 -11.96 -2.54
C LEU A 203 -9.75 -12.25 -2.06
N VAL A 204 -8.77 -11.43 -2.47
CA VAL A 204 -7.35 -11.59 -2.12
C VAL A 204 -7.10 -11.33 -0.63
N PRO A 205 -7.36 -10.12 -0.08
CA PRO A 205 -7.10 -9.87 1.32
C PRO A 205 -8.00 -10.70 2.24
N LEU A 206 -9.27 -10.94 1.87
CA LEU A 206 -10.16 -11.79 2.67
C LEU A 206 -9.65 -13.23 2.73
N GLY A 207 -9.30 -13.82 1.59
CA GLY A 207 -8.82 -15.20 1.52
C GLY A 207 -7.50 -15.39 2.27
N ILE A 208 -6.56 -14.46 2.09
CA ILE A 208 -5.24 -14.52 2.74
C ILE A 208 -5.39 -14.34 4.26
N VAL A 209 -6.00 -13.24 4.71
CA VAL A 209 -6.13 -12.93 6.14
C VAL A 209 -6.92 -14.02 6.87
N ALA A 210 -8.02 -14.51 6.29
CA ALA A 210 -8.80 -15.60 6.89
C ALA A 210 -7.99 -16.90 6.98
N SER A 211 -7.20 -17.25 5.95
CA SER A 211 -6.38 -18.46 5.96
C SER A 211 -5.30 -18.43 7.04
N TYR A 212 -4.66 -17.27 7.23
CA TYR A 212 -3.63 -17.10 8.26
C TYR A 212 -4.21 -17.12 9.66
N TRP A 213 -5.31 -16.42 9.93
CA TRP A 213 -5.97 -16.48 11.24
C TRP A 213 -6.51 -17.89 11.54
N ALA A 214 -7.04 -18.60 10.55
CA ALA A 214 -7.43 -19.99 10.73
C ALA A 214 -6.25 -20.91 11.06
N GLY A 215 -5.06 -20.63 10.51
CA GLY A 215 -3.81 -21.30 10.87
C GLY A 215 -3.42 -21.05 12.33
N GLU A 216 -3.34 -19.77 12.73
CA GLU A 216 -2.95 -19.36 14.09
C GLU A 216 -3.90 -19.87 15.18
N VAL A 217 -5.20 -19.88 14.92
CA VAL A 217 -6.18 -20.44 15.87
C VAL A 217 -5.96 -21.94 16.05
N ARG A 218 -5.67 -22.69 14.97
CA ARG A 218 -5.44 -24.14 15.05
C ARG A 218 -4.17 -24.48 15.82
N THR A 219 -3.08 -23.76 15.59
CA THR A 219 -1.80 -23.97 16.31
C THR A 219 -1.92 -23.62 17.79
N THR A 220 -2.62 -22.53 18.11
CA THR A 220 -2.88 -22.11 19.50
C THR A 220 -3.73 -23.13 20.25
N VAL A 221 -4.74 -23.72 19.59
CA VAL A 221 -5.56 -24.77 20.20
C VAL A 221 -4.76 -26.05 20.43
N ALA A 222 -3.95 -26.48 19.45
CA ALA A 222 -3.14 -27.70 19.57
C ALA A 222 -2.10 -27.63 20.70
N THR A 223 -1.41 -26.50 20.82
CA THR A 223 -0.43 -26.27 21.91
C THR A 223 -1.10 -26.24 23.28
N ARG A 224 -2.32 -25.67 23.39
CA ARG A 224 -3.09 -25.68 24.65
C ARG A 224 -3.51 -27.08 25.07
N THR A 225 -3.93 -27.92 24.13
CA THR A 225 -4.31 -29.31 24.42
C THR A 225 -3.11 -30.12 24.91
N GLU A 226 -1.95 -29.99 24.27
CA GLU A 226 -0.73 -30.68 24.69
C GLU A 226 -0.27 -30.26 26.10
N HIS A 227 -0.36 -28.97 26.43
CA HIS A 227 -0.02 -28.48 27.77
C HIS A 227 -0.98 -29.01 28.84
N THR A 228 -2.28 -29.11 28.52
CA THR A 228 -3.31 -29.59 29.46
C THR A 228 -3.18 -31.10 29.70
N ASP A 229 -2.81 -31.88 28.68
CA ASP A 229 -2.60 -33.32 28.81
C ASP A 229 -1.26 -33.66 29.51
N GLY A 230 -0.22 -32.84 29.31
CA GLY A 230 1.04 -32.96 30.05
C GLY A 230 0.86 -32.73 31.56
N ASP A 231 0.13 -31.68 31.94
CA ASP A 231 -0.15 -31.34 33.34
C ASP A 231 -1.01 -32.40 34.06
N ARG A 232 -1.79 -33.19 33.29
CA ARG A 232 -2.58 -34.33 33.79
C ARG A 232 -1.81 -35.62 33.93
N ALA A 233 -0.72 -35.78 33.18
CA ALA A 233 0.12 -36.98 33.23
C ALA A 233 1.08 -36.97 34.43
N ASP A 234 1.33 -35.78 35.01
CA ASP A 234 2.23 -35.57 36.16
C ASP A 234 1.50 -35.57 37.52
N THR A 235 0.19 -35.86 37.57
CA THR A 235 -0.63 -36.01 38.80
C THR A 235 -1.13 -37.43 39.00
#